data_AF-A0A7S3VXZ6-F1
#
_entry.id   AF-A0A7S3VXZ6-F1
#
_cell.length_a   1.000
_cell.length_b   1.000
_cell.length_c   1.000
_cell.angle_alpha   90.00
_cell.angle_beta   90.00
_cell.angle_gamma   90.00
#
_symmetry.space_group_name_H-M   'P 1'
#
loop_
_entity.id
_entity.type
_entity.pdbx_description
1 polymer ?
#
loop_
_entity_poly.entity_id
_entity_poly.type
_entity_poly.pdbx_seq_one_letter_code
_entity_poly.pdbx_strand_id
1 'polypeptide(L)'
;MGYRAARWARKFRNAIAAILPSGDDSSAKYTDAEVRKLGNVLWKDIVAWAQKTDTERVLRLFKADTQTPKTFGWDGKAMANVPRGMDPDTPPAEWSFVPVSDLLLVVGEGLIGMTIEGMFADNNPGHKRKTLMQCYKKKKKPKKAAGGEAKPEDTNGSAAAGGST
;
A
#
# COMPACT_ATOMS: atom_id res chain seq x y z
N MET A 1 -11.47 6.87 -16.41
CA MET A 1 -11.17 5.63 -17.16
C MET A 1 -10.21 4.78 -16.36
N GLY A 2 -10.52 3.51 -16.09
CA GLY A 2 -9.66 2.65 -15.27
C GLY A 2 -8.54 2.03 -16.10
N TYR A 3 -7.30 2.53 -15.94
CA TYR A 3 -6.12 1.86 -16.49
C TYR A 3 -6.05 0.44 -15.93
N ARG A 4 -5.92 -0.56 -16.83
CA ARG A 4 -5.77 -1.97 -16.44
C ARG A 4 -4.40 -2.18 -15.80
N ALA A 5 -4.30 -1.93 -14.50
CA ALA A 5 -3.10 -2.24 -13.74
C ALA A 5 -2.91 -3.76 -13.59
N ALA A 6 -1.65 -4.23 -13.61
CA ALA A 6 -1.31 -5.61 -13.31
C ALA A 6 -1.89 -6.04 -11.94
N ARG A 7 -2.14 -7.35 -11.75
CA ARG A 7 -2.69 -7.89 -10.49
C ARG A 7 -1.87 -7.46 -9.26
N TRP A 8 -0.55 -7.43 -9.41
CA TRP A 8 0.39 -6.93 -8.41
C TRP A 8 0.13 -5.46 -8.06
N ALA A 9 0.16 -4.56 -9.06
CA ALA A 9 -0.03 -3.13 -8.85
C ALA A 9 -1.42 -2.79 -8.28
N ARG A 10 -2.47 -3.52 -8.66
CA ARG A 10 -3.84 -3.31 -8.13
C ARG A 10 -3.91 -3.38 -6.60
N LYS A 11 -3.15 -4.29 -5.97
CA LYS A 11 -3.08 -4.41 -4.51
C LYS A 11 -2.55 -3.11 -3.88
N PHE A 12 -1.48 -2.56 -4.43
CA PHE A 12 -0.86 -1.34 -3.93
C PHE A 12 -1.68 -0.10 -4.25
N ARG A 13 -2.25 0.01 -5.45
CA ARG A 13 -3.16 1.11 -5.81
C ARG A 13 -4.38 1.19 -4.89
N ASN A 14 -4.95 0.05 -4.52
CA ASN A 14 -6.04 0.01 -3.54
C ASN A 14 -5.58 0.47 -2.14
N ALA A 15 -4.37 0.11 -1.73
CA ALA A 15 -3.81 0.56 -0.45
C ALA A 15 -3.50 2.07 -0.47
N ILE A 16 -2.93 2.58 -1.57
CA ILE A 16 -2.66 4.00 -1.82
C ILE A 16 -3.95 4.81 -1.68
N ALA A 17 -4.99 4.46 -2.44
CA ALA A 17 -6.29 5.12 -2.38
C ALA A 17 -6.89 5.07 -0.97
N ALA A 18 -6.72 3.96 -0.26
CA ALA A 18 -7.24 3.81 1.10
C ALA A 18 -6.48 4.63 2.16
N ILE A 19 -5.16 4.81 2.01
CA ILE A 19 -4.29 5.44 3.02
C ILE A 19 -4.20 6.95 2.82
N LEU A 20 -4.13 7.41 1.57
CA LEU A 20 -4.01 8.83 1.27
C LEU A 20 -5.37 9.55 1.42
N PRO A 21 -5.36 10.82 1.85
CA PRO A 21 -6.55 11.66 1.82
C PRO A 21 -7.03 11.91 0.39
N SER A 22 -8.27 12.38 0.24
CA SER A 22 -8.73 12.98 -1.01
C SER A 22 -8.01 14.32 -1.24
N GLY A 23 -7.67 14.60 -2.50
CA GLY A 23 -7.06 15.88 -2.90
C GLY A 23 -7.93 17.10 -2.59
N ASP A 24 -9.25 16.94 -2.52
CA ASP A 24 -10.18 18.01 -2.16
C ASP A 24 -10.19 18.29 -0.64
N ASP A 25 -9.79 17.31 0.18
CA ASP A 25 -9.86 17.40 1.64
C ASP A 25 -8.52 17.87 2.25
N SER A 26 -7.41 17.21 1.90
CA SER A 26 -6.08 17.47 2.49
C SER A 26 -4.97 16.71 1.77
N SER A 27 -3.72 16.93 2.17
CA SER A 27 -2.57 16.12 1.76
C SER A 27 -1.85 15.50 2.96
N ALA A 28 -1.31 14.29 2.77
CA ALA A 28 -0.51 13.58 3.76
C ALA A 28 0.96 13.98 3.64
N LYS A 29 1.56 14.47 4.72
CA LYS A 29 2.98 14.85 4.75
C LYS A 29 3.88 13.67 4.36
N TYR A 30 5.06 13.95 3.79
CA TYR A 30 6.09 12.95 3.50
C TYR A 30 6.60 12.20 4.74
N THR A 31 6.39 12.77 5.92
CA THR A 31 6.72 12.16 7.21
C THR A 31 5.59 11.32 7.80
N ASP A 32 4.44 11.23 7.12
CA ASP A 32 3.28 10.44 7.58
C ASP A 32 3.67 8.96 7.75
N ALA A 33 3.35 8.42 8.92
CA ALA A 33 3.77 7.08 9.30
C ALA A 33 3.15 6.00 8.40
N GLU A 34 1.91 6.16 7.94
CA GLU A 34 1.24 5.17 7.10
C GLU A 34 1.79 5.21 5.67
N VAL A 35 2.12 6.41 5.16
CA VAL A 35 2.80 6.56 3.85
C VAL A 35 4.18 5.91 3.88
N ARG A 36 4.98 6.13 4.93
CA ARG A 36 6.30 5.50 5.08
C ARG A 36 6.22 3.97 5.20
N LYS A 37 5.26 3.45 5.98
CA LYS A 37 5.04 2.01 6.10
C LYS A 37 4.63 1.40 4.76
N LEU A 38 3.76 2.07 4.00
CA LEU A 38 3.36 1.64 2.67
C LEU A 38 4.57 1.59 1.73
N GLY A 39 5.39 2.65 1.70
CA GLY A 39 6.62 2.71 0.92
C GLY A 39 7.58 1.56 1.25
N ASN A 40 7.79 1.28 2.53
CA ASN A 40 8.62 0.15 2.97
C ASN A 40 8.08 -1.20 2.48
N VAL A 41 6.77 -1.45 2.62
CA VAL A 41 6.16 -2.71 2.14
C VAL A 41 6.25 -2.84 0.62
N LEU A 42 6.06 -1.75 -0.11
CA LEU A 42 6.20 -1.74 -1.57
C LEU A 42 7.64 -2.02 -1.99
N TRP A 43 8.61 -1.36 -1.37
CA TRP A 43 10.02 -1.56 -1.65
C TRP A 43 10.47 -3.01 -1.39
N LYS A 44 10.08 -3.60 -0.25
CA LYS A 44 10.39 -5.00 0.06
C LYS A 44 9.85 -5.97 -0.99
N ASP A 45 8.66 -5.72 -1.52
CA ASP A 45 8.05 -6.57 -2.54
C ASP A 45 8.78 -6.44 -3.89
N ILE A 46 9.22 -5.23 -4.24
CA ILE A 46 10.06 -4.97 -5.43
C ILE A 46 11.40 -5.68 -5.32
N VAL A 47 12.10 -5.52 -4.19
CA VAL A 47 13.39 -6.20 -3.93
C VAL A 47 13.22 -7.71 -4.02
N ALA A 48 12.19 -8.27 -3.37
CA ALA A 48 11.93 -9.71 -3.40
C ALA A 48 11.54 -10.24 -4.79
N TRP A 49 10.87 -9.43 -5.61
CA TRP A 49 10.62 -9.76 -7.02
C TRP A 49 11.92 -9.75 -7.81
N ALA A 50 12.72 -8.70 -7.64
CA ALA A 50 13.89 -8.47 -8.45
C ALA A 50 15.01 -9.49 -8.18
N GLN A 51 15.19 -9.93 -6.94
CA GLN A 51 16.09 -11.04 -6.57
C GLN A 51 15.80 -12.35 -7.31
N LYS A 52 14.60 -12.52 -7.88
CA LYS A 52 14.19 -13.71 -8.65
C LYS A 52 14.36 -13.53 -10.16
N THR A 53 14.88 -12.40 -10.59
CA THR A 53 15.01 -12.00 -11.99
C THR A 53 16.44 -11.55 -12.26
N ASP A 54 16.82 -11.48 -13.54
CA ASP A 54 18.13 -10.95 -13.95
C ASP A 54 18.19 -9.40 -13.93
N THR A 55 17.61 -8.79 -12.88
CA THR A 55 17.59 -7.33 -12.69
C THR A 55 18.60 -6.87 -11.63
N GLU A 56 19.39 -7.80 -11.07
CA GLU A 56 20.42 -7.52 -10.06
C GLU A 56 21.38 -6.43 -10.54
N ARG A 57 21.75 -6.44 -11.83
CA ARG A 57 22.63 -5.41 -12.42
C ARG A 57 22.06 -3.99 -12.28
N VAL A 58 20.76 -3.81 -12.49
CA VAL A 58 20.10 -2.50 -12.42
C VAL A 58 19.94 -2.07 -10.96
N LEU A 59 19.62 -3.01 -10.09
CA LEU A 59 19.45 -2.75 -8.66
C LEU A 59 20.76 -2.54 -7.91
N ARG A 60 21.89 -2.95 -8.46
CA ARG A 60 23.21 -2.70 -7.87
C ARG A 60 23.48 -1.20 -7.68
N LEU A 61 22.91 -0.34 -8.53
CA LEU A 61 22.97 1.12 -8.37
C LEU A 61 22.27 1.60 -7.09
N PHE A 62 21.33 0.81 -6.59
CA PHE A 62 20.61 1.07 -5.37
C PHE A 62 21.11 0.23 -4.19
N LYS A 63 22.22 -0.49 -4.32
CA LYS A 63 22.80 -1.21 -3.17
C LYS A 63 23.48 -0.17 -2.28
N ALA A 64 23.27 -0.23 -0.96
CA ALA A 64 24.02 0.65 -0.09
C ALA A 64 25.50 0.24 -0.12
N ASP A 65 26.39 1.23 -0.04
CA ASP A 65 27.81 0.94 0.14
C ASP A 65 28.03 0.16 1.44
N THR A 66 29.05 -0.71 1.45
CA THR A 66 29.40 -1.49 2.64
C THR A 66 29.70 -0.54 3.80
N GLN A 67 28.78 -0.52 4.75
CA GLN A 67 28.89 0.25 5.97
C GLN A 67 29.87 -0.45 6.91
N THR A 68 31.03 0.18 7.13
CA THR A 68 32.03 -0.29 8.09
C THR A 68 32.26 0.79 9.16
N PRO A 69 32.74 0.44 10.36
CA PRO A 69 33.14 1.44 11.35
C PRO A 69 34.13 2.49 10.81
N LYS A 70 34.97 2.08 9.85
CA LYS A 70 35.90 2.97 9.13
C LYS A 70 35.18 3.98 8.24
N THR A 71 34.11 3.57 7.55
CA THR A 71 33.29 4.46 6.70
C THR A 71 32.70 5.63 7.50
N PHE A 72 32.40 5.41 8.79
CA PHE A 72 31.84 6.43 9.69
C PHE A 72 32.87 7.08 10.62
N GLY A 73 34.16 6.71 10.51
CA GLY A 73 35.23 7.28 11.34
C GLY A 73 35.12 6.94 12.83
N TRP A 74 34.47 5.82 13.16
CA TRP A 74 34.32 5.29 14.52
C TRP A 74 35.42 4.32 14.93
N ASP A 75 36.32 4.01 13.99
CA ASP A 75 37.44 3.10 14.25
C ASP A 75 38.27 3.61 15.44
N GLY A 76 38.27 2.84 16.53
CA GLY A 76 38.97 3.18 17.79
C GLY A 76 38.35 4.27 18.68
N LYS A 77 37.12 4.75 18.41
CA LYS A 77 36.45 5.77 19.25
C LYS A 77 35.32 5.17 20.09
N ALA A 78 35.20 5.62 21.35
CA ALA A 78 34.04 5.31 22.18
C ALA A 78 32.78 5.94 21.53
N MET A 79 31.75 5.10 21.33
CA MET A 79 30.53 5.44 20.59
C MET A 79 29.59 6.36 21.40
N ALA A 80 29.99 7.61 21.61
CA ALA A 80 29.08 8.63 22.09
C ALA A 80 28.34 9.24 20.88
N ASN A 81 27.03 8.99 20.77
CA ASN A 81 26.11 9.57 19.77
C ASN A 81 26.10 8.94 18.36
N VAL A 82 25.92 7.62 18.27
CA VAL A 82 25.59 6.98 17.00
C VAL A 82 24.15 7.34 16.58
N PRO A 83 23.91 7.87 15.37
CA PRO A 83 22.55 8.08 14.87
C PRO A 83 21.76 6.77 14.86
N ARG A 84 20.49 6.84 15.27
CA ARG A 84 19.60 5.68 15.38
C ARG A 84 19.63 4.82 14.11
N GLY A 85 19.91 3.52 14.26
CA GLY A 85 19.93 2.57 13.15
C GLY A 85 21.28 2.46 12.44
N MET A 86 22.33 3.06 13.00
CA MET A 86 23.71 2.78 12.63
C MET A 86 24.51 2.19 13.80
N ASP A 87 23.83 1.66 14.82
CA ASP A 87 24.45 0.95 15.93
C ASP A 87 25.28 -0.24 15.37
N PRO A 88 26.44 -0.58 15.95
CA PRO A 88 27.33 -1.62 15.41
C PRO A 88 26.66 -3.00 15.28
N ASP A 89 25.65 -3.26 16.12
CA ASP A 89 24.87 -4.50 16.07
C ASP A 89 23.71 -4.44 15.07
N THR A 90 23.46 -3.27 14.46
CA THR A 90 22.45 -3.12 13.40
C THR A 90 23.01 -3.74 12.11
N PRO A 91 22.31 -4.72 11.51
CA PRO A 91 22.72 -5.25 10.21
C PRO A 91 22.88 -4.12 9.20
N PRO A 92 23.96 -4.11 8.39
CA PRO A 92 24.18 -3.08 7.41
C PRO A 92 22.99 -3.01 6.45
N ALA A 93 22.56 -1.80 6.11
CA ALA A 93 21.52 -1.62 5.11
C ALA A 93 21.99 -2.25 3.79
N GLU A 94 21.23 -3.17 3.22
CA GLU A 94 21.57 -3.78 1.93
C GLU A 94 21.26 -2.82 0.78
N TRP A 95 20.22 -2.00 0.93
CA TRP A 95 19.68 -1.16 -0.13
C TRP A 95 19.73 0.31 0.26
N SER A 96 20.29 1.14 -0.64
CA SER A 96 20.17 2.59 -0.62
C SER A 96 18.71 3.01 -0.82
N PHE A 97 18.37 4.16 -0.27
CA PHE A 97 17.00 4.65 -0.19
C PHE A 97 16.47 5.07 -1.57
N VAL A 98 15.42 4.41 -2.06
CA VAL A 98 14.58 4.97 -3.13
C VAL A 98 13.56 5.91 -2.48
N PRO A 99 13.42 7.14 -2.95
CA PRO A 99 12.40 8.05 -2.45
C PRO A 99 11.01 7.39 -2.54
N VAL A 100 10.32 7.33 -1.39
CA VAL A 100 8.97 6.75 -1.31
C VAL A 100 8.01 7.46 -2.26
N SER A 101 8.23 8.75 -2.52
CA SER A 101 7.51 9.53 -3.54
C SER A 101 7.55 8.86 -4.90
N ASP A 102 8.72 8.45 -5.36
CA ASP A 102 8.93 7.98 -6.73
C ASP A 102 8.27 6.61 -6.91
N LEU A 103 8.43 5.73 -5.89
CA LEU A 103 7.73 4.44 -5.86
C LEU A 103 6.21 4.62 -5.92
N LEU A 104 5.68 5.58 -5.18
CA LEU A 104 4.25 5.86 -5.13
C LEU A 104 3.76 6.50 -6.43
N LEU A 105 4.49 7.44 -7.03
CA LEU A 105 4.13 8.05 -8.31
C LEU A 105 4.12 7.02 -9.44
N VAL A 106 5.10 6.12 -9.49
CA VAL A 106 5.17 5.07 -10.52
C VAL A 106 4.01 4.07 -10.36
N VAL A 107 3.75 3.57 -9.15
CA VAL A 107 2.69 2.57 -8.93
C VAL A 107 1.29 3.20 -8.95
N GLY A 108 1.19 4.43 -8.47
CA GLY A 108 0.00 5.25 -8.34
C GLY A 108 -0.23 6.20 -9.51
N GLU A 109 0.35 5.94 -10.68
CA GLU A 109 0.16 6.79 -11.88
C GLU A 109 -1.33 7.06 -12.14
N GLY A 110 -1.69 8.33 -12.30
CA GLY A 110 -3.06 8.79 -12.49
C GLY A 110 -4.01 8.60 -11.30
N LEU A 111 -3.47 8.23 -10.13
CA LEU A 111 -4.20 8.11 -8.86
C LEU A 111 -3.65 9.04 -7.79
N ILE A 112 -2.36 9.35 -7.80
CA ILE A 112 -1.70 10.17 -6.79
C ILE A 112 -1.40 11.56 -7.34
N GLY A 113 -1.66 12.58 -6.52
CA GLY A 113 -1.10 13.91 -6.67
C GLY A 113 -0.04 14.19 -5.59
N MET A 114 0.95 15.00 -5.93
CA MET A 114 1.99 15.45 -5.03
C MET A 114 2.15 16.97 -5.10
N THR A 115 2.25 17.59 -3.94
CA THR A 115 2.49 19.03 -3.77
C THR A 115 3.54 19.27 -2.70
N ILE A 116 3.87 20.53 -2.44
CA ILE A 116 4.81 20.89 -1.37
C ILE A 116 4.27 20.53 0.02
N GLU A 117 2.95 20.49 0.20
CA GLU A 117 2.28 20.14 1.44
C GLU A 117 2.29 18.63 1.72
N GLY A 118 2.32 17.81 0.66
CA GLY A 118 2.33 16.35 0.79
C GLY A 118 1.77 15.60 -0.40
N MET A 119 1.22 14.42 -0.13
CA MET A 119 0.67 13.49 -1.11
C MET A 119 -0.83 13.27 -0.88
N PHE A 120 -1.61 13.19 -1.94
CA PHE A 120 -3.03 12.87 -1.88
C PHE A 120 -3.39 11.88 -2.98
N ALA A 121 -4.56 11.26 -2.87
CA ALA A 121 -5.10 10.42 -3.93
C ALA A 121 -6.38 11.04 -4.52
N ASP A 122 -6.63 10.74 -5.79
CA ASP A 122 -7.87 11.04 -6.50
C ASP A 122 -9.00 10.15 -5.95
N ASN A 123 -9.52 10.56 -4.80
CA ASN A 123 -10.63 9.95 -4.09
C ASN A 123 -11.78 10.96 -3.99
N ASN A 124 -13.01 10.46 -3.85
CA ASN A 124 -14.14 11.33 -3.56
C ASN A 124 -13.94 12.11 -2.24
N PRO A 125 -14.47 13.34 -2.14
CA PRO A 125 -14.48 14.12 -0.90
C PRO A 125 -15.07 13.35 0.29
N GLY A 126 -14.55 13.59 1.50
CA GLY A 126 -14.98 12.94 2.74
C GLY A 126 -14.46 11.50 2.89
N HIS A 127 -13.45 11.11 2.11
CA HIS A 127 -12.85 9.78 2.18
C HIS A 127 -12.19 9.54 3.53
N LYS A 128 -12.57 8.43 4.19
CA LYS A 128 -11.98 8.02 5.46
C LYS A 128 -10.71 7.22 5.22
N ARG A 129 -9.57 7.82 5.57
CA ARG A 129 -8.26 7.18 5.57
C ARG A 129 -8.27 5.89 6.39
N LYS A 130 -7.55 4.89 5.89
CA LYS A 130 -7.30 3.61 6.57
C LYS A 130 -5.83 3.48 6.90
N THR A 131 -5.55 2.75 7.96
CA THR A 131 -4.18 2.29 8.26
C THR A 131 -3.75 1.20 7.26
N LEU A 132 -2.45 1.04 7.07
CA LEU A 132 -1.87 -0.02 6.26
C LEU A 132 -2.35 -1.38 6.74
N MET A 133 -2.35 -1.62 8.05
CA MET A 133 -2.84 -2.88 8.62
C MET A 133 -4.30 -3.19 8.20
N GLN A 134 -5.18 -2.19 8.18
CA GLN A 134 -6.56 -2.37 7.74
C GLN A 134 -6.68 -2.72 6.25
N CYS A 135 -5.75 -2.25 5.42
CA CYS A 135 -5.75 -2.56 3.98
C CYS A 135 -5.45 -4.04 3.67
N TYR A 136 -4.73 -4.73 4.56
CA TYR A 136 -4.28 -6.12 4.36
C TYR A 136 -5.05 -7.14 5.22
N LYS A 137 -5.93 -6.68 6.12
CA LYS A 137 -6.82 -7.58 6.86
C LYS A 137 -7.73 -8.32 5.86
N LYS A 138 -7.60 -9.66 5.81
CA LYS A 138 -8.52 -10.51 5.04
C LYS A 138 -9.94 -10.23 5.55
N LYS A 139 -10.81 -9.70 4.69
CA LYS A 139 -12.23 -9.56 5.02
C LYS A 139 -12.74 -10.96 5.39
N LYS A 140 -13.11 -11.17 6.66
CA LYS A 140 -13.82 -12.37 7.06
C LYS A 140 -15.07 -12.39 6.19
N LYS A 141 -15.21 -13.41 5.32
CA LYS A 141 -16.46 -13.59 4.57
C LYS A 141 -17.57 -13.61 5.62
N PRO A 142 -18.61 -12.77 5.51
CA PRO A 142 -19.75 -12.89 6.41
C PRO A 142 -20.19 -14.35 6.31
N LYS A 143 -20.16 -15.04 7.46
CA LYS A 143 -20.58 -16.44 7.55
C LYS A 143 -22.03 -16.42 7.08
N LYS A 144 -22.27 -16.80 5.82
CA LYS A 144 -23.58 -16.80 5.19
C LYS A 144 -24.45 -17.56 6.16
N ALA A 145 -25.34 -16.86 6.87
CA ALA A 145 -26.18 -17.47 7.88
C ALA A 145 -26.90 -18.61 7.16
N ALA A 146 -26.67 -19.83 7.60
CA ALA A 146 -27.36 -21.00 7.10
C ALA A 146 -28.81 -20.95 7.61
N GLY A 147 -29.58 -19.98 7.14
CA GLY A 147 -31.03 -20.10 7.02
C GLY A 147 -31.25 -20.67 5.62
N GLY A 148 -31.69 -21.90 5.46
CA GLY A 148 -32.95 -22.36 6.04
C GLY A 148 -34.07 -21.78 5.20
N GLU A 149 -34.05 -22.08 3.90
CA GLU A 149 -35.10 -21.72 2.95
C GLU A 149 -36.29 -22.64 3.27
N ALA A 150 -37.23 -22.13 4.05
CA ALA A 150 -38.54 -22.73 4.20
C ALA A 150 -39.24 -22.63 2.85
N LYS A 151 -39.45 -23.80 2.23
CA LYS A 151 -40.14 -24.00 0.96
C LYS A 151 -41.54 -23.36 1.05
N PRO A 152 -41.88 -22.37 0.21
CA PRO A 152 -43.25 -21.85 0.18
C PRO A 152 -44.18 -22.94 -0.37
N GLU A 153 -45.25 -23.21 0.37
CA GLU A 153 -46.30 -24.15 0.05
C GLU A 153 -47.24 -23.51 -0.97
N ASP A 154 -47.30 -24.11 -2.17
CA ASP A 154 -48.15 -23.67 -3.28
C ASP A 154 -49.64 -23.72 -2.88
N THR A 155 -50.23 -22.56 -2.58
CA THR A 155 -51.69 -22.42 -2.51
C THR A 155 -52.19 -21.88 -3.85
N ASN A 156 -52.56 -22.82 -4.71
CA ASN A 156 -53.18 -22.58 -6.00
C ASN A 156 -54.63 -22.10 -5.80
N GLY A 157 -54.84 -20.78 -5.79
CA GLY A 157 -56.14 -20.13 -5.67
C GLY A 157 -56.59 -19.52 -6.99
N SER A 158 -57.42 -20.27 -7.71
CA SER A 158 -58.23 -19.86 -8.86
C SER A 158 -59.17 -18.69 -8.52
N ALA A 159 -59.25 -17.65 -9.37
CA ALA A 159 -60.48 -16.88 -9.59
C ALA A 159 -60.42 -16.08 -10.89
N ALA A 160 -61.56 -16.10 -11.58
CA ALA A 160 -61.82 -15.62 -12.92
C ALA A 160 -62.45 -14.20 -12.95
N ALA A 161 -62.90 -13.82 -14.17
CA ALA A 161 -63.69 -12.65 -14.58
C ALA A 161 -62.85 -11.39 -14.90
N GLY A 162 -62.80 -10.91 -16.14
CA GLY A 162 -63.92 -10.42 -16.98
C GLY A 162 -63.86 -8.88 -16.90
N GLY A 163 -64.04 -8.03 -17.91
CA GLY A 163 -64.51 -8.05 -19.28
C GLY A 163 -64.90 -6.60 -19.64
N SER A 164 -64.96 -6.28 -20.94
CA SER A 164 -65.59 -5.08 -21.55
C SER A 164 -64.89 -3.73 -21.38
N THR A 165 -64.89 -2.80 -22.35
CA THR A 165 -65.16 -2.72 -23.80
C THR A 165 -64.60 -1.37 -24.22
#